data_AF-A0A7I9Z0H8-F1
#
_entry.id   AF-A0A7I9Z0H8-F1
#
_cell.length_a   1.000
_cell.length_b   1.000
_cell.length_c   1.000
_cell.angle_alpha   90.00
_cell.angle_beta   90.00
_cell.angle_gamma   90.00
#
_symmetry.space_group_name_H-M   'P 1'
#
loop_
_entity.id
_entity.type
_entity.pdbx_description
1 polymer ?
#
loop_
_entity_poly.entity_id
_entity_poly.type
_entity_poly.pdbx_seq_one_letter_code
_entity_poly.pdbx_strand_id
1 'polypeptide(L)'
;MPTIGELCTFLDTQLTGDVGHVQSVMAVIASMVSAYTRGAGFDDGNPNDELASVILLATARLLKNISQLPMREQYGAIVVDYRAGFQGFTLAERSVLNRYRVQAV
;
A
#
# COMPACT_ATOMS: atom_id res chain seq x y z
N MET A 1 5.74 1.37 -12.78
CA MET A 1 5.72 0.97 -11.35
C MET A 1 6.16 2.17 -10.52
N PRO A 2 5.51 2.53 -9.40
CA PRO A 2 6.00 3.61 -8.54
C PRO A 2 7.39 3.30 -7.98
N THR A 3 8.20 4.33 -7.76
CA THR A 3 9.59 4.16 -7.31
C THR A 3 9.74 4.34 -5.79
N ILE A 4 10.82 3.82 -5.23
CA ILE A 4 11.13 4.01 -3.80
C ILE A 4 11.40 5.49 -3.50
N GLY A 5 11.95 6.25 -4.45
CA GLY A 5 12.16 7.69 -4.31
C GLY A 5 10.84 8.47 -4.18
N GLU A 6 9.83 8.10 -4.97
CA GLU A 6 8.47 8.67 -4.84
C GLU A 6 7.85 8.36 -3.48
N LEU A 7 8.05 7.13 -2.98
CA LEU A 7 7.55 6.75 -1.66
C LEU A 7 8.23 7.52 -0.52
N CYS A 8 9.55 7.69 -0.57
CA CYS A 8 10.29 8.52 0.39
C CYS A 8 9.79 9.97 0.36
N THR A 9 9.56 10.50 -0.84
CA THR A 9 9.03 11.86 -1.04
C THR A 9 7.62 11.98 -0.44
N PHE A 10 6.77 10.98 -0.64
CA PHE A 10 5.41 10.97 -0.09
C PHE A 10 5.39 10.85 1.44
N LEU A 11 6.26 10.01 2.00
CA LEU A 11 6.36 9.80 3.45
C LEU A 11 7.11 10.91 4.19
N ASP A 12 7.70 11.86 3.45
CA ASP A 12 8.62 12.88 3.96
C ASP A 12 9.71 12.26 4.87
N THR A 13 10.24 11.11 4.44
CA THR A 13 11.22 10.34 5.21
C THR A 13 12.35 9.86 4.33
N GLN A 14 13.54 9.75 4.91
CA GLN A 14 14.67 9.09 4.27
C GLN A 14 14.74 7.64 4.78
N LEU A 15 14.78 6.66 3.88
CA LEU A 15 15.06 5.27 4.23
C LEU A 15 16.56 5.11 4.48
N THR A 16 16.97 4.94 5.74
CA THR A 16 18.39 4.79 6.14
C THR A 16 18.86 3.33 6.21
N GLY A 17 18.04 2.38 5.77
CA GLY A 17 18.35 0.94 5.76
C GLY A 17 17.35 0.18 4.87
N ASP A 18 17.60 -1.10 4.63
CA ASP A 18 16.76 -2.11 3.94
C ASP A 18 15.79 -1.65 2.84
N VAL A 19 16.35 -1.24 1.70
CA VAL A 19 15.63 -0.96 0.45
C VAL A 19 14.91 -2.21 -0.10
N GLY A 20 15.44 -3.41 0.17
CA GLY A 20 14.91 -4.68 -0.33
C GLY A 20 13.56 -5.06 0.29
N HIS A 21 13.38 -4.75 1.58
CA HIS A 21 12.09 -4.92 2.25
C HIS A 21 11.00 -4.08 1.58
N VAL A 22 11.27 -2.78 1.37
CA VAL A 22 10.29 -1.85 0.78
C VAL A 22 9.88 -2.30 -0.62
N GLN A 23 10.84 -2.73 -1.43
CA GLN A 23 10.57 -3.26 -2.77
C GLN A 23 9.66 -4.50 -2.73
N SER A 24 9.88 -5.39 -1.75
CA SER A 24 9.05 -6.58 -1.56
C SER A 24 7.60 -6.22 -1.20
N VAL A 25 7.41 -5.23 -0.32
CA VAL A 25 6.08 -4.74 0.06
C VAL A 25 5.35 -4.13 -1.16
N MET A 26 6.04 -3.30 -1.94
CA MET A 26 5.46 -2.70 -3.15
C MET A 26 5.05 -3.75 -4.17
N ALA A 27 5.86 -4.81 -4.36
CA ALA A 27 5.54 -5.91 -5.26
C ALA A 27 4.30 -6.69 -4.79
N VAL A 28 4.16 -6.95 -3.49
CA VAL A 28 2.96 -7.61 -2.92
C VAL A 28 1.72 -6.75 -3.19
N ILE A 29 1.75 -5.46 -2.87
CA ILE A 29 0.60 -4.58 -3.11
C ILE A 29 0.28 -4.48 -4.61
N ALA A 30 1.29 -4.39 -5.48
CA ALA A 30 1.08 -4.36 -6.93
C ALA A 30 0.41 -5.65 -7.44
N SER A 31 0.78 -6.81 -6.92
CA SER A 31 0.13 -8.09 -7.27
C SER A 31 -1.34 -8.13 -6.82
N MET A 32 -1.65 -7.59 -5.63
CA MET A 32 -3.03 -7.48 -5.14
C MET A 32 -3.88 -6.55 -6.02
N VAL A 33 -3.32 -5.42 -6.45
CA VAL A 33 -3.99 -4.47 -7.35
C VAL A 33 -4.22 -5.10 -8.72
N SER A 34 -3.21 -5.74 -9.30
CA SER A 34 -3.33 -6.43 -10.59
C SER A 34 -4.37 -7.55 -10.55
N ALA A 35 -4.40 -8.34 -9.47
CA ALA A 35 -5.43 -9.35 -9.27
C ALA A 35 -6.84 -8.75 -9.16
N TYR A 36 -6.99 -7.61 -8.49
CA TYR A 36 -8.29 -6.92 -8.34
C TYR A 36 -8.82 -6.39 -9.68
N THR A 37 -7.96 -5.80 -10.50
CA THR A 37 -8.34 -5.24 -11.82
C THR A 37 -8.26 -6.25 -12.95
N ARG A 38 -7.80 -7.49 -12.68
CA ARG A 38 -7.50 -8.52 -13.69
C ARG A 38 -6.52 -8.02 -14.76
N GLY A 39 -5.54 -7.22 -14.34
CA GLY A 39 -4.55 -6.60 -15.22
C GLY A 39 -5.05 -5.39 -16.00
N ALA A 40 -6.32 -4.98 -15.88
CA ALA A 40 -6.78 -3.74 -16.50
C ALA A 40 -6.10 -2.52 -15.84
N GLY A 41 -5.62 -1.59 -16.67
CA GLY A 41 -4.83 -0.43 -16.22
C GLY A 41 -3.34 -0.74 -16.02
N PHE A 42 -2.88 -1.95 -16.37
CA PHE A 42 -1.47 -2.30 -16.46
C PHE A 42 -1.03 -2.42 -17.93
N ASP A 43 0.18 -1.95 -18.23
CA ASP A 43 0.84 -2.07 -19.53
C ASP A 43 2.23 -2.70 -19.32
N ASP A 44 2.50 -3.87 -19.90
CA ASP A 44 3.71 -4.66 -19.67
C ASP A 44 4.10 -4.80 -18.18
N GLY A 45 3.09 -5.02 -17.32
CA GLY A 45 3.26 -5.14 -15.87
C GLY A 45 3.44 -3.81 -15.13
N ASN A 46 3.41 -2.67 -15.83
CA ASN A 46 3.45 -1.35 -15.23
C ASN A 46 2.04 -0.79 -15.01
N PRO A 47 1.68 -0.40 -13.77
CA PRO A 47 0.42 0.29 -13.51
C PRO A 47 0.44 1.69 -14.12
N ASN A 48 -0.73 2.17 -14.56
CA ASN A 48 -0.95 3.58 -14.87
C ASN A 48 -0.91 4.47 -13.59
N ASP A 49 -0.97 5.79 -13.76
CA ASP A 49 -0.82 6.75 -12.66
C ASP A 49 -1.88 6.57 -11.55
N GLU A 50 -3.12 6.25 -11.92
CA GLU A 50 -4.21 6.03 -10.97
C GLU A 50 -3.92 4.80 -10.09
N LEU A 51 -3.55 3.67 -10.69
CA LEU A 51 -3.21 2.46 -9.95
C LEU A 51 -1.88 2.59 -9.19
N ALA A 52 -0.92 3.33 -9.73
CA ALA A 52 0.34 3.63 -9.05
C ALA A 52 0.10 4.42 -7.75
N SER A 53 -0.83 5.38 -7.76
CA SER A 53 -1.20 6.14 -6.56
C SER A 53 -1.80 5.25 -5.46
N VAL A 54 -2.65 4.27 -5.84
CA VAL A 54 -3.23 3.29 -4.91
C VAL A 54 -2.14 2.40 -4.33
N ILE A 55 -1.21 1.92 -5.16
CA ILE A 55 -0.09 1.08 -4.71
C ILE A 55 0.78 1.84 -3.71
N LEU A 56 1.10 3.10 -4.01
CA LEU A 56 1.93 3.94 -3.16
C LEU A 56 1.27 4.21 -1.81
N LEU A 57 -0.02 4.58 -1.80
CA LEU A 57 -0.76 4.85 -0.57
C LEU A 57 -0.93 3.60 0.31
N ALA A 58 -1.28 2.46 -0.31
CA ALA A 58 -1.42 1.19 0.41
C ALA A 58 -0.07 0.71 0.97
N THR A 59 1.02 0.87 0.20
CA THR A 59 2.38 0.56 0.65
C THR A 59 2.77 1.42 1.85
N ALA A 60 2.56 2.74 1.78
CA ALA A 60 2.84 3.66 2.88
C ALA A 60 2.11 3.25 4.17
N ARG A 61 0.83 2.87 4.07
CA ARG A 61 0.03 2.42 5.20
C ARG A 61 0.52 1.10 5.77
N LEU A 62 0.92 0.15 4.93
CA LEU A 62 1.46 -1.14 5.36
C LEU A 62 2.83 -0.97 6.05
N LEU A 63 3.70 -0.09 5.53
CA LEU A 63 5.00 0.19 6.15
C LEU A 63 4.91 0.79 7.55
N LYS A 64 3.82 1.51 7.88
CA LYS A 64 3.60 2.04 9.23
C LYS A 64 3.25 0.96 10.26
N ASN A 65 2.68 -0.17 9.86
CA ASN A 65 2.46 -1.32 10.74
C ASN A 65 2.62 -2.65 9.97
N ILE A 66 3.88 -3.04 9.75
CA ILE A 66 4.24 -4.25 9.00
C ILE A 66 3.82 -5.52 9.75
N SER A 67 3.82 -5.49 11.09
CA SER A 67 3.43 -6.64 11.89
C SER A 67 1.96 -7.04 11.67
N GLN A 68 1.13 -6.10 11.23
CA GLN A 68 -0.32 -6.24 11.06
C GLN A 68 -1.08 -6.67 12.31
N LEU A 69 -0.43 -6.73 13.47
CA LEU A 69 -1.03 -7.12 14.73
C LEU A 69 -1.57 -5.89 15.45
N PRO A 70 -2.73 -6.01 16.13
CA PRO A 70 -3.17 -4.99 17.07
C PRO A 70 -2.18 -4.97 18.23
N MET A 71 -1.58 -3.82 18.47
CA MET A 71 -0.57 -3.65 19.51
C MET A 71 -1.01 -2.56 20.47
N ARG A 72 -0.98 -2.88 21.76
CA ARG A 72 -1.27 -1.93 22.84
C ARG A 72 -0.01 -1.75 23.66
N GLU A 73 0.56 -0.56 23.59
CA GLU A 73 1.70 -0.19 24.40
C GLU A 73 1.23 0.71 25.55
N GLN A 74 1.71 0.42 26.76
CA GLN A 74 1.42 1.24 27.93
C GLN A 74 2.73 1.75 28.54
N TYR A 75 2.91 3.07 28.52
CA TYR A 75 4.03 3.78 29.12
C TYR A 75 3.51 4.58 30.32
N GLY A 76 3.46 3.93 31.48
CA GLY A 76 2.87 4.52 32.69
C GLY A 76 1.39 4.83 32.51
N ALA A 77 1.03 6.13 32.49
CA ALA A 77 -0.34 6.61 32.29
C ALA A 77 -0.72 6.79 30.80
N ILE A 78 0.24 6.74 29.89
CA ILE A 78 -0.01 6.88 28.45
C ILE A 78 -0.29 5.50 27.87
N VAL A 79 -1.42 5.38 27.18
CA VAL A 79 -1.79 4.17 26.43
C VAL A 79 -1.78 4.52 24.94
N VAL A 80 -0.96 3.81 24.17
CA VAL A 80 -0.94 3.91 22.71
C VAL A 80 -1.53 2.62 22.15
N ASP A 81 -2.69 2.75 21.52
CA ASP A 81 -3.41 1.65 20.89
C ASP A 81 -3.22 1.70 19.36
N TYR A 82 -2.44 0.78 18.82
CA TYR A 82 -2.34 0.52 17.38
C TYR A 82 -3.41 -0.50 17.00
N ARG A 83 -4.56 -0.03 16.52
CA ARG A 83 -5.71 -0.90 16.22
C ARG A 83 -5.78 -1.38 14.76
N ALA A 84 -4.84 -1.00 13.91
CA ALA A 84 -4.94 -1.20 12.47
C ALA A 84 -3.71 -1.91 11.89
N GLY A 85 -3.91 -3.11 11.38
CA GLY A 85 -3.08 -3.73 10.34
C GLY A 85 -3.68 -3.48 8.95
N PHE A 86 -3.00 -3.93 7.89
CA PHE A 86 -3.56 -3.91 6.54
C PHE A 86 -4.70 -4.93 6.43
N GLN A 87 -5.95 -4.49 6.64
CA GLN A 87 -7.15 -5.33 6.52
C GLN A 87 -7.74 -5.35 5.10
N GLY A 88 -7.13 -4.60 4.18
CA GLY A 88 -7.58 -4.43 2.81
C GLY A 88 -7.48 -2.98 2.34
N PHE A 89 -7.96 -2.77 1.11
CA PHE A 89 -8.02 -1.45 0.49
C PHE A 89 -9.13 -0.59 1.11
N THR A 90 -8.83 0.68 1.36
CA THR A 90 -9.78 1.67 1.86
C THR A 90 -10.89 1.95 0.84
N LEU A 91 -11.97 2.61 1.25
CA LEU A 91 -13.05 3.00 0.34
C LEU A 91 -12.55 3.92 -0.79
N ALA A 92 -11.61 4.81 -0.49
CA ALA A 92 -11.01 5.71 -1.48
C ALA A 92 -10.11 4.94 -2.47
N GLU A 93 -9.28 4.01 -1.99
CA GLU A 93 -8.48 3.15 -2.86
C GLU A 93 -9.39 2.29 -3.75
N ARG A 94 -10.47 1.74 -3.18
CA ARG A 94 -11.43 0.91 -3.92
C ARG A 94 -12.23 1.70 -4.96
N SER A 95 -12.50 2.99 -4.77
CA SER A 95 -13.21 3.79 -5.78
C SER A 95 -12.39 3.87 -7.08
N VAL A 96 -11.07 4.07 -6.96
CA VAL A 96 -10.13 4.03 -8.09
C VAL A 96 -10.07 2.63 -8.69
N LEU A 97 -9.85 1.60 -7.86
CA LEU A 97 -9.76 0.21 -8.35
C LEU A 97 -11.03 -0.27 -9.05
N ASN A 98 -12.21 0.15 -8.58
CA ASN A 98 -13.49 -0.21 -9.17
C ASN A 98 -13.66 0.35 -10.60
N ARG A 99 -12.98 1.43 -10.95
CA ARG A 99 -13.01 1.99 -12.31
C ARG A 99 -12.35 1.06 -13.33
N TYR A 100 -11.36 0.28 -12.90
CA TYR A 100 -10.64 -0.68 -13.73
C TYR A 100 -11.13 -2.12 -13.52
N ARG A 101 -12.06 -2.35 -12.59
CA ARG A 101 -12.57 -3.69 -12.32
C ARG A 101 -13.47 -4.14 -13.47
N VAL A 102 -13.14 -5.28 -14.06
CA VAL A 102 -14.03 -5.98 -14.99
C VAL A 102 -15.24 -6.48 -14.20
N GLN A 103 -16.40 -5.85 -14.43
CA GLN A 103 -17.67 -6.31 -13.87
C GLN A 103 -18.22 -7.44 -14.74
N ALA A 104 -18.85 -8.43 -14.13
CA ALA A 104 -19.62 -9.41 -14.88
C ALA A 104 -20.79 -8.67 -15.55
N VAL A 105 -20.92 -8.88 -16.87
CA VAL A 105 -22.06 -8.40 -17.66
C VAL A 105 -23.20 -9.40 -17.51
#